data_AF-A0A948FP84-F1
#
_entry.id   AF-A0A948FP84-F1
#
_cell.length_a   1.000
_cell.length_b   1.000
_cell.length_c   1.000
_cell.angle_alpha   90.00
_cell.angle_beta   90.00
_cell.angle_gamma   90.00
#
_symmetry.space_group_name_H-M   'P 1'
#
loop_
_entity.id
_entity.type
_entity.pdbx_description
1 polymer ?
#
loop_
_entity_poly.entity_id
_entity_poly.type
_entity_poly.pdbx_seq_one_letter_code
_entity_poly.pdbx_strand_id
1 'polypeptide(L)'
;KCYPPGISLFHYFITSIIGYSEGMVYFAQNIFLVSSFMALFQRIKWKQFYFLIMVFLITHNLVFIFGGLRTGSLTVDHIVGAVFGMSIASYFLFKGSDKGRIGHLIPVLFFLPLIKDIGLFLSMCVCLIIVLDYLYRFFYGESSTQENMSTKANFEAPTFSGSRLSAIKNMFLAIILLTAVIATPVVSHLSWKGWMNKYNIQKLFNTDFSLEEIQNTFSKENATQRDKETLKNFRKALYNEPIISINKIKVFGNRLEINKWISTVSVFSICLIMVLISILLQSSTLNRRRVLICQTVMVTSFLIYILGHLLIYLYSFGAYEGPRIVSFGRYMGIFFLGWIFVFIGFFIAIPKESIRSYQLSRLVLKIILIFSILIAVASYKQFLFVKKPYLQARIEVEKDLPIINKYCPLNSKIYYIWQNDDKKGLKHWIFTYGVCPRKTSLGGWSVGTPYFDGDVWTQNYTPTELLDVLKDCDYIFIAKADDKFWEQYGVLFNGIDNHKDGVILKINKTLDGSVSIQKIE
;
A
#
# COMPACT_ATOMS: atom_id res chain seq x y z
N LYS A 1 -13.62 -7.16 -8.56
CA LYS A 1 -12.39 -6.34 -8.61
C LYS A 1 -11.30 -7.06 -7.82
N CYS A 2 -10.07 -7.17 -8.32
CA CYS A 2 -9.02 -7.95 -7.66
C CYS A 2 -7.72 -7.13 -7.56
N TYR A 3 -7.09 -7.14 -6.39
CA TYR A 3 -5.73 -6.66 -6.20
C TYR A 3 -4.73 -7.76 -6.59
N PRO A 4 -3.51 -7.39 -7.02
CA PRO A 4 -2.41 -8.35 -7.10
C PRO A 4 -2.27 -9.14 -5.78
N PRO A 5 -2.15 -10.48 -5.83
CA PRO A 5 -2.43 -11.31 -4.67
C PRO A 5 -1.18 -11.60 -3.84
N GLY A 6 -0.03 -10.96 -4.11
CA GLY A 6 1.28 -11.37 -3.60
C GLY A 6 1.33 -11.50 -2.07
N ILE A 7 0.85 -10.50 -1.34
CA ILE A 7 0.82 -10.55 0.14
C ILE A 7 -0.27 -11.48 0.65
N SER A 8 -1.44 -11.54 0.00
CA SER A 8 -2.51 -12.47 0.38
C SER A 8 -2.09 -13.94 0.19
N LEU A 9 -1.34 -14.26 -0.87
CA LEU A 9 -0.75 -15.58 -1.10
C LEU A 9 0.30 -15.90 -0.05
N PHE A 10 1.12 -14.92 0.34
CA PHE A 10 2.06 -15.11 1.44
C PHE A 10 1.35 -15.40 2.77
N HIS A 11 0.27 -14.66 3.07
CA HIS A 11 -0.56 -14.93 4.24
C HIS A 11 -1.13 -16.35 4.21
N TYR A 12 -1.73 -16.74 3.08
CA TYR A 12 -2.28 -18.09 2.88
C TYR A 12 -1.21 -19.18 3.06
N PHE A 13 -0.02 -19.00 2.48
CA PHE A 13 1.08 -19.95 2.62
C PHE A 13 1.45 -20.15 4.10
N ILE A 14 1.63 -19.07 4.86
CA ILE A 14 1.98 -19.18 6.29
C ILE A 14 0.84 -19.81 7.09
N THR A 15 -0.41 -19.36 6.91
CA THR A 15 -1.55 -19.88 7.67
C THR A 15 -1.93 -21.31 7.30
N SER A 16 -1.57 -21.77 6.09
CA SER A 16 -1.71 -23.19 5.72
C SER A 16 -0.81 -24.12 6.54
N ILE A 17 0.30 -23.59 7.07
CA ILE A 17 1.27 -24.34 7.88
C ILE A 17 0.92 -24.26 9.36
N ILE A 18 0.63 -23.07 9.89
CA ILE A 18 0.45 -22.82 11.33
C ILE A 18 -1.02 -22.76 11.79
N GLY A 19 -1.96 -22.90 10.86
CA GLY A 19 -3.39 -22.74 11.10
C GLY A 19 -3.88 -21.30 10.90
N TYR A 20 -5.15 -21.18 10.52
CA TYR A 20 -5.79 -19.88 10.30
C TYR A 20 -6.32 -19.28 11.60
N SER A 21 -5.90 -18.04 11.87
CA SER A 21 -6.64 -17.09 12.69
C SER A 21 -6.29 -15.67 12.22
N GLU A 22 -7.14 -14.69 12.50
CA GLU A 22 -6.82 -13.28 12.16
C GLU A 22 -5.47 -12.85 12.75
N GLY A 23 -5.18 -13.27 13.98
CA GLY A 23 -3.88 -13.04 14.63
C GLY A 23 -2.71 -13.65 13.87
N MET A 24 -2.88 -14.86 13.30
CA MET A 24 -1.84 -15.49 12.48
C MET A 24 -1.65 -14.79 11.14
N VAL A 25 -2.69 -14.19 10.56
CA VAL A 25 -2.55 -13.36 9.36
C VAL A 25 -1.74 -12.09 9.67
N TYR A 26 -2.00 -11.41 10.78
CA TYR A 26 -1.17 -10.29 11.24
C TYR A 26 0.27 -10.72 11.50
N PHE A 27 0.47 -11.87 12.14
CA PHE A 27 1.80 -12.43 12.40
C PHE A 27 2.56 -12.69 11.09
N ALA A 28 1.92 -13.34 10.11
CA ALA A 28 2.50 -13.56 8.78
C ALA A 28 2.93 -12.25 8.12
N GLN A 29 2.06 -11.23 8.12
CA GLN A 29 2.38 -9.92 7.56
C GLN A 29 3.62 -9.29 8.22
N ASN A 30 3.72 -9.38 9.55
CA ASN A 30 4.84 -8.83 10.30
C ASN A 30 6.14 -9.61 10.07
N ILE A 31 6.09 -10.95 9.90
CA ILE A 31 7.26 -11.74 9.49
C ILE A 31 7.78 -11.22 8.15
N PHE A 32 6.89 -11.06 7.17
CA PHE A 32 7.28 -10.56 5.85
C PHE A 32 7.93 -9.18 5.95
N LEU A 33 7.31 -8.27 6.69
CA LEU A 33 7.83 -6.92 6.89
C LEU A 33 9.21 -6.92 7.57
N VAL A 34 9.41 -7.68 8.65
CA VAL A 34 10.70 -7.78 9.35
C VAL A 34 11.76 -8.42 8.45
N SER A 35 11.39 -9.38 7.61
CA SER A 35 12.32 -9.97 6.62
C SER A 35 12.86 -8.92 5.65
N SER A 36 12.04 -7.93 5.25
CA SER A 36 12.49 -6.84 4.38
C SER A 36 13.55 -5.95 5.05
N PHE A 37 13.51 -5.81 6.39
CA PHE A 37 14.48 -5.00 7.12
C PHE A 37 15.89 -5.60 7.09
N MET A 38 16.04 -6.90 6.79
CA MET A 38 17.33 -7.58 6.66
C MET A 38 18.28 -6.88 5.70
N ALA A 39 17.75 -6.16 4.70
CA ALA A 39 18.51 -5.31 3.79
C ALA A 39 19.43 -4.31 4.51
N LEU A 40 18.97 -3.68 5.61
CA LEU A 40 19.74 -2.65 6.33
C LEU A 40 20.82 -3.23 7.24
N PHE A 41 20.72 -4.52 7.60
CA PHE A 41 21.66 -5.16 8.50
C PHE A 41 22.89 -5.75 7.80
N GLN A 42 22.93 -5.77 6.46
CA GLN A 42 24.03 -6.36 5.66
C GLN A 42 25.43 -5.83 6.01
N ARG A 43 25.55 -4.58 6.49
CA ARG A 43 26.82 -3.95 6.86
C ARG A 43 27.08 -3.91 8.37
N ILE A 44 26.16 -4.42 9.18
CA ILE A 44 26.22 -4.36 10.64
C ILE A 44 26.77 -5.69 11.16
N LYS A 45 27.85 -5.64 11.95
CA LYS A 45 28.43 -6.84 12.57
C LYS A 45 27.68 -7.15 13.87
N TRP A 46 27.57 -8.43 14.24
CA TRP A 46 26.97 -8.87 15.51
C TRP A 46 27.56 -8.19 16.76
N LYS A 47 28.87 -7.87 16.74
CA LYS A 47 29.53 -7.11 17.82
C LYS A 47 28.98 -5.69 18.01
N GLN A 48 28.22 -5.15 17.06
CA GLN A 48 27.59 -3.83 17.10
C GLN A 48 26.13 -3.92 17.53
N PHE A 49 25.81 -4.74 18.54
CA PHE A 49 24.43 -5.08 18.88
C PHE A 49 23.56 -3.84 19.22
N TYR A 50 24.10 -2.83 19.91
CA TYR A 50 23.38 -1.57 20.16
C TYR A 50 22.99 -0.86 18.86
N PHE A 51 23.87 -0.88 17.85
CA PHE A 51 23.58 -0.30 16.55
C PHE A 51 22.52 -1.11 15.78
N LEU A 52 22.56 -2.44 15.90
CA LEU A 52 21.53 -3.33 15.36
C LEU A 52 20.16 -3.02 15.98
N ILE A 53 20.07 -2.97 17.31
CA ILE A 53 18.83 -2.63 18.03
C ILE A 53 18.33 -1.24 17.61
N MET A 54 19.22 -0.25 17.54
CA MET A 54 18.88 1.11 17.13
C MET A 54 18.27 1.13 15.72
N VAL A 55 18.91 0.48 14.74
CA VAL A 55 18.39 0.42 13.35
C VAL A 55 17.05 -0.31 13.32
N PHE A 56 16.91 -1.42 14.03
CA PHE A 56 15.65 -2.16 14.14
C PHE A 56 14.52 -1.28 14.70
N LEU A 57 14.75 -0.57 15.81
CA LEU A 57 13.77 0.32 16.43
C LEU A 57 13.39 1.48 15.49
N ILE A 58 14.37 2.09 14.81
CA ILE A 58 14.09 3.11 13.78
C ILE A 58 13.17 2.54 12.71
N THR A 59 13.51 1.39 12.13
CA THR A 59 12.73 0.79 11.04
C THR A 59 11.32 0.42 11.49
N HIS A 60 11.18 -0.18 12.66
CA HIS A 60 9.90 -0.59 13.22
C HIS A 60 9.01 0.63 13.51
N ASN A 61 9.57 1.65 14.16
CA ASN A 61 8.84 2.90 14.42
C ASN A 61 8.41 3.59 13.13
N LEU A 62 9.27 3.66 12.12
CA LEU A 62 8.92 4.30 10.84
C LEU A 62 7.77 3.59 10.12
N VAL A 63 7.73 2.26 10.14
CA VAL A 63 6.55 1.54 9.63
C VAL A 63 5.31 1.86 10.45
N PHE A 64 5.43 1.92 11.78
CA PHE A 64 4.31 2.26 12.64
C PHE A 64 3.76 3.68 12.37
N ILE A 65 4.66 4.61 12.07
CA ILE A 65 4.39 6.02 11.78
C ILE A 65 3.72 6.17 10.40
N PHE A 66 4.42 5.81 9.32
CA PHE A 66 3.91 6.01 7.94
C PHE A 66 2.85 4.98 7.56
N GLY A 67 2.86 3.84 8.25
CA GLY A 67 1.81 2.85 8.25
C GLY A 67 0.75 3.11 9.32
N GLY A 68 0.46 4.34 9.76
CA GLY A 68 -0.41 4.67 10.92
C GLY A 68 -1.30 3.56 11.51
N LEU A 69 -0.99 3.09 12.73
CA LEU A 69 -1.65 1.99 13.48
C LEU A 69 -1.60 0.59 12.83
N ARG A 70 -0.99 0.42 11.64
CA ARG A 70 -1.18 -0.74 10.74
C ARG A 70 -0.36 -1.99 11.04
N THR A 71 0.38 -2.11 12.15
CA THR A 71 0.75 -3.48 12.59
C THR A 71 -0.51 -4.27 12.99
N GLY A 72 -1.60 -3.59 13.34
CA GLY A 72 -2.96 -4.13 13.47
C GLY A 72 -3.87 -3.88 12.25
N SER A 73 -3.32 -3.64 11.04
CA SER A 73 -4.10 -3.57 9.79
C SER A 73 -3.45 -4.42 8.69
N LEU A 74 -4.27 -5.13 7.93
CA LEU A 74 -3.82 -5.96 6.80
C LEU A 74 -3.65 -5.17 5.49
N THR A 75 -3.54 -3.85 5.57
CA THR A 75 -3.34 -3.00 4.39
C THR A 75 -1.90 -3.07 3.88
N VAL A 76 -1.73 -3.22 2.57
CA VAL A 76 -0.40 -3.47 1.98
C VAL A 76 0.45 -2.22 1.75
N ASP A 77 -0.09 -1.01 1.95
CA ASP A 77 0.59 0.25 1.59
C ASP A 77 1.96 0.42 2.24
N HIS A 78 2.07 0.08 3.53
CA HIS A 78 3.32 0.15 4.27
C HIS A 78 4.32 -0.94 3.86
N ILE A 79 3.82 -2.10 3.42
CA ILE A 79 4.64 -3.20 2.90
C ILE A 79 5.26 -2.79 1.56
N VAL A 80 4.45 -2.26 0.63
CA VAL A 80 4.94 -1.77 -0.67
C VAL A 80 6.03 -0.72 -0.47
N GLY A 81 5.79 0.27 0.39
CA GLY A 81 6.76 1.33 0.67
C GLY A 81 8.05 0.79 1.30
N ALA A 82 7.92 -0.15 2.24
CA ALA A 82 9.07 -0.80 2.87
C ALA A 82 9.91 -1.59 1.85
N VAL A 83 9.30 -2.49 1.08
CA VAL A 83 10.01 -3.30 0.09
C VAL A 83 10.65 -2.42 -1.00
N PHE A 84 9.95 -1.35 -1.43
CA PHE A 84 10.51 -0.36 -2.35
C PHE A 84 11.80 0.28 -1.82
N GLY A 85 11.76 0.88 -0.63
CA GLY A 85 12.94 1.52 -0.04
C GLY A 85 14.06 0.53 0.30
N MET A 86 13.71 -0.64 0.83
CA MET A 86 14.66 -1.69 1.20
C MET A 86 15.35 -2.30 -0.03
N SER A 87 14.69 -2.36 -1.19
CA SER A 87 15.32 -2.83 -2.43
C SER A 87 16.47 -1.91 -2.88
N ILE A 88 16.25 -0.59 -2.82
CA ILE A 88 17.27 0.42 -3.13
C ILE A 88 18.38 0.41 -2.06
N ALA A 89 18.01 0.36 -0.78
CA ALA A 89 18.98 0.30 0.30
C ALA A 89 19.86 -0.97 0.20
N SER A 90 19.26 -2.13 -0.07
CA SER A 90 19.97 -3.41 -0.29
C SER A 90 20.96 -3.29 -1.43
N TYR A 91 20.56 -2.70 -2.56
CA TYR A 91 21.43 -2.46 -3.71
C TYR A 91 22.73 -1.72 -3.32
N PHE A 92 22.61 -0.61 -2.58
CA PHE A 92 23.78 0.18 -2.16
C PHE A 92 24.58 -0.44 -1.02
N LEU A 93 23.94 -1.23 -0.15
CA LEU A 93 24.59 -1.88 0.98
C LEU A 93 25.32 -3.17 0.60
N PHE A 94 24.93 -3.82 -0.49
CA PHE A 94 25.48 -5.10 -0.94
C PHE A 94 27.02 -5.06 -1.12
N LYS A 95 27.71 -6.07 -0.56
CA LYS A 95 29.19 -6.17 -0.54
C LYS A 95 29.79 -7.21 -1.50
N GLY A 96 28.98 -7.84 -2.35
CA GLY A 96 29.46 -8.81 -3.34
C GLY A 96 29.66 -8.23 -4.74
N SER A 97 29.79 -9.14 -5.72
CA SER A 97 29.93 -8.82 -7.14
C SER A 97 28.69 -8.11 -7.69
N ASP A 98 28.84 -7.38 -8.80
CA ASP A 98 27.71 -6.73 -9.47
C ASP A 98 26.64 -7.72 -9.94
N LYS A 99 27.06 -8.93 -10.36
CA LYS A 99 26.13 -10.02 -10.70
C LYS A 99 25.32 -10.44 -9.48
N GLY A 100 25.96 -10.61 -8.32
CA GLY A 100 25.28 -10.92 -7.07
C GLY A 100 24.36 -9.77 -6.61
N ARG A 101 24.80 -8.51 -6.81
CA ARG A 101 24.03 -7.31 -6.47
C ARG A 101 22.73 -7.23 -7.27
N ILE A 102 22.78 -7.55 -8.56
CA ILE A 102 21.59 -7.57 -9.41
C ILE A 102 20.75 -8.83 -9.14
N GLY A 103 21.39 -10.00 -9.08
CA GLY A 103 20.71 -11.28 -8.94
C GLY A 103 19.82 -11.38 -7.69
N HIS A 104 20.28 -10.89 -6.53
CA HIS A 104 19.46 -10.94 -5.32
C HIS A 104 18.24 -9.99 -5.35
N LEU A 105 18.22 -9.00 -6.25
CA LEU A 105 17.10 -8.07 -6.40
C LEU A 105 16.03 -8.58 -7.37
N ILE A 106 16.34 -9.53 -8.25
CA ILE A 106 15.38 -10.08 -9.22
C ILE A 106 14.10 -10.58 -8.51
N PRO A 107 14.16 -11.42 -7.46
CA PRO A 107 12.94 -11.87 -6.78
C PRO A 107 12.14 -10.72 -6.17
N VAL A 108 12.82 -9.68 -5.66
CA VAL A 108 12.19 -8.51 -5.05
C VAL A 108 11.48 -7.65 -6.10
N LEU A 109 12.14 -7.42 -7.25
CA LEU A 109 11.57 -6.67 -8.38
C LEU A 109 10.42 -7.43 -9.04
N PHE A 110 10.45 -8.76 -9.04
CA PHE A 110 9.34 -9.58 -9.49
C PHE A 110 8.17 -9.50 -8.51
N PHE A 111 8.43 -9.48 -7.22
CA PHE A 111 7.37 -9.48 -6.21
C PHE A 111 6.70 -8.11 -6.05
N LEU A 112 7.41 -6.99 -6.22
CA LEU A 112 6.88 -5.64 -5.98
C LEU A 112 5.56 -5.34 -6.73
N PRO A 113 5.43 -5.61 -8.04
CA PRO A 113 4.16 -5.43 -8.78
C PRO A 113 3.04 -6.36 -8.31
N LEU A 114 3.37 -7.49 -7.66
CA LEU A 114 2.38 -8.43 -7.12
C LEU A 114 1.86 -8.03 -5.74
N ILE A 115 2.48 -7.05 -5.07
CA ILE A 115 1.96 -6.53 -3.79
C ILE A 115 0.78 -5.59 -4.05
N LYS A 116 0.92 -4.69 -5.03
CA LYS A 116 -0.06 -3.66 -5.40
C LYS A 116 0.28 -3.11 -6.79
N ASP A 117 -0.71 -2.62 -7.53
CA ASP A 117 -0.51 -2.09 -8.90
C ASP A 117 0.56 -1.00 -8.99
N ILE A 118 0.64 -0.12 -7.99
CA ILE A 118 1.69 0.93 -7.90
C ILE A 118 3.11 0.36 -7.77
N GLY A 119 3.23 -0.92 -7.39
CA GLY A 119 4.48 -1.66 -7.32
C GLY A 119 5.20 -1.75 -8.66
N LEU A 120 4.49 -1.75 -9.80
CA LEU A 120 5.14 -1.66 -11.10
C LEU A 120 5.92 -0.35 -11.23
N PHE A 121 5.27 0.80 -11.01
CA PHE A 121 5.93 2.10 -11.06
C PHE A 121 7.14 2.15 -10.11
N LEU A 122 6.96 1.75 -8.85
CA LEU A 122 8.04 1.77 -7.87
C LEU A 122 9.21 0.86 -8.27
N SER A 123 8.94 -0.32 -8.82
CA SER A 123 10.00 -1.23 -9.29
C SER A 123 10.75 -0.66 -10.49
N MET A 124 10.08 0.06 -11.39
CA MET A 124 10.73 0.75 -12.50
C MET A 124 11.63 1.89 -12.02
N CYS A 125 11.26 2.59 -10.95
CA CYS A 125 12.16 3.56 -10.30
C CYS A 125 13.43 2.88 -9.77
N VAL A 126 13.31 1.71 -9.14
CA VAL A 126 14.47 0.91 -8.68
C VAL A 126 15.33 0.49 -9.87
N CYS A 127 14.72 0.00 -10.95
CA CYS A 127 15.43 -0.39 -12.17
C CYS A 127 16.22 0.78 -12.76
N LEU A 128 15.60 1.97 -12.83
CA LEU A 128 16.26 3.17 -13.34
C LEU A 128 17.48 3.57 -12.48
N ILE A 129 17.36 3.50 -11.14
CA ILE A 129 18.49 3.74 -10.23
C ILE A 129 19.62 2.74 -10.49
N ILE A 130 19.30 1.45 -10.62
CA ILE A 130 20.28 0.39 -10.88
C ILE A 130 20.99 0.64 -12.21
N VAL A 131 20.24 0.91 -13.28
CA VAL A 131 20.78 1.17 -14.62
C VAL A 131 21.70 2.38 -14.62
N LEU A 132 21.25 3.51 -14.09
CA LEU A 132 22.05 4.74 -14.08
C LEU A 132 23.30 4.62 -13.19
N ASP A 133 23.18 4.00 -12.01
CA ASP A 133 24.33 3.74 -11.14
C ASP A 133 25.32 2.76 -11.77
N TYR A 134 24.82 1.71 -12.45
CA TYR A 134 25.64 0.74 -13.14
C TYR A 134 26.39 1.39 -14.31
N LEU A 135 25.71 2.13 -15.18
CA LEU A 135 26.32 2.84 -16.30
C LEU A 135 27.36 3.85 -15.81
N TYR A 136 27.05 4.61 -14.76
CA TYR A 136 28.00 5.56 -14.18
C TYR A 136 29.26 4.84 -13.68
N ARG A 137 29.12 3.72 -12.96
CA ARG A 137 30.28 2.94 -12.49
C ARG A 137 31.03 2.26 -13.63
N PHE A 138 30.34 1.84 -14.68
CA PHE A 138 30.95 1.25 -15.87
C PHE A 138 31.85 2.26 -16.61
N PHE A 139 31.39 3.51 -16.78
CA PHE A 139 32.15 4.53 -17.50
C PHE A 139 33.19 5.28 -16.64
N TYR A 140 32.96 5.44 -15.33
CA TYR A 140 33.77 6.31 -14.48
C TYR A 140 34.36 5.62 -13.23
N GLY A 141 34.15 4.30 -13.07
CA GLY A 141 34.58 3.57 -11.87
C GLY A 141 36.06 3.16 -11.83
N GLU A 142 36.78 3.20 -12.96
CA GLU A 142 38.17 2.72 -13.05
C GLU A 142 39.22 3.74 -12.55
N SER A 143 38.92 5.04 -12.48
CA SER A 143 39.94 6.07 -12.21
C SER A 143 40.23 6.33 -10.71
N SER A 144 39.48 5.74 -9.77
CA SER A 144 39.61 6.05 -8.34
C SER A 144 40.12 4.92 -7.44
N THR A 145 40.48 3.75 -8.00
CA THR A 145 40.92 2.57 -7.21
C THR A 145 42.42 2.34 -7.17
N GLN A 146 43.23 3.13 -7.91
CA GLN A 146 44.70 3.00 -7.85
C GLN A 146 45.34 3.57 -6.58
N GLU A 147 44.63 4.38 -5.77
CA GLU A 147 45.25 5.08 -4.64
C GLU A 147 45.10 4.40 -3.26
N ASN A 148 44.32 3.32 -3.12
CA ASN A 148 44.06 2.70 -1.80
C ASN A 148 44.08 1.16 -1.84
N MET A 149 45.11 0.57 -2.43
CA MET A 149 45.29 -0.88 -2.45
C MET A 149 46.09 -1.37 -1.24
N SER A 150 45.41 -1.57 -0.11
CA SER A 150 45.85 -2.48 0.95
C SER A 150 44.67 -3.15 1.65
N THR A 151 43.74 -3.72 0.89
CA THR A 151 42.97 -4.91 1.32
C THR A 151 42.19 -5.48 0.14
N LYS A 152 42.55 -6.72 -0.24
CA LYS A 152 41.91 -7.52 -1.28
C LYS A 152 40.41 -7.71 -1.00
N ALA A 153 39.58 -7.07 -1.79
CA ALA A 153 38.28 -7.60 -2.21
C ALA A 153 38.22 -7.41 -3.73
N ASN A 154 38.15 -8.52 -4.46
CA ASN A 154 38.26 -8.60 -5.91
C ASN A 154 37.24 -7.68 -6.59
N PHE A 155 37.71 -6.49 -6.98
CA PHE A 155 37.06 -5.65 -7.96
C PHE A 155 37.53 -6.14 -9.33
N GLU A 156 36.82 -7.12 -9.89
CA GLU A 156 36.83 -7.29 -11.35
C GLU A 156 35.86 -6.25 -11.91
N ALA A 157 36.29 -4.98 -11.95
CA ALA A 157 35.87 -4.16 -13.08
C ALA A 157 36.31 -4.89 -14.36
N PRO A 158 35.58 -4.75 -15.47
CA PRO A 158 36.08 -5.17 -16.75
C PRO A 158 37.30 -4.31 -17.07
N THR A 159 38.48 -4.72 -16.59
CA THR A 159 39.72 -4.04 -16.93
C THR A 159 39.84 -4.07 -18.44
N PHE A 160 39.93 -2.88 -19.03
CA PHE A 160 40.29 -2.72 -20.44
C PHE A 160 41.76 -3.13 -20.72
N SER A 161 42.38 -3.86 -19.79
CA SER A 161 43.66 -4.55 -19.97
C SER A 161 43.51 -6.01 -20.43
N GLY A 162 42.28 -6.53 -20.51
CA GLY A 162 41.99 -7.80 -21.18
C GLY A 162 41.84 -7.63 -22.69
N SER A 163 42.11 -8.69 -23.45
CA SER A 163 41.89 -8.73 -24.91
C SER A 163 40.54 -8.10 -25.30
N ARG A 164 40.44 -7.46 -26.47
CA ARG A 164 39.19 -6.85 -27.00
C ARG A 164 37.96 -7.77 -26.83
N LEU A 165 38.16 -9.08 -26.86
CA LEU A 165 37.15 -10.11 -26.65
C LEU A 165 36.58 -10.15 -25.22
N SER A 166 37.37 -9.95 -24.17
CA SER A 166 36.88 -9.94 -22.79
C SER A 166 36.06 -8.68 -22.47
N ALA A 167 36.44 -7.54 -23.03
CA ALA A 167 35.65 -6.31 -22.92
C ALA A 167 34.26 -6.46 -23.57
N ILE A 168 34.20 -7.05 -24.77
CA ILE A 168 32.93 -7.35 -25.47
C ILE A 168 32.07 -8.31 -24.65
N LYS A 169 32.65 -9.39 -24.08
CA LYS A 169 31.94 -10.34 -23.22
C LYS A 169 31.33 -9.66 -21.99
N ASN A 170 32.07 -8.78 -21.33
CA ASN A 170 31.60 -8.06 -20.15
C ASN A 170 30.49 -7.06 -20.47
N MET A 171 30.61 -6.35 -21.60
CA MET A 171 29.57 -5.45 -22.10
C MET A 171 28.27 -6.21 -22.45
N PHE A 172 28.39 -7.35 -23.13
CA PHE A 172 27.24 -8.19 -23.47
C PHE A 172 26.53 -8.70 -22.22
N LEU A 173 27.29 -9.15 -21.21
CA LEU A 173 26.73 -9.61 -19.95
C LEU A 173 26.04 -8.47 -19.17
N ALA A 174 26.61 -7.26 -19.19
CA ALA A 174 26.00 -6.09 -18.60
C ALA A 174 24.62 -5.78 -19.24
N ILE A 175 24.55 -5.82 -20.57
CA ILE A 175 23.28 -5.62 -21.31
C ILE A 175 22.26 -6.66 -20.86
N ILE A 176 22.63 -7.95 -20.85
CA ILE A 176 21.73 -9.03 -20.40
C ILE A 176 21.21 -8.76 -18.98
N LEU A 177 22.08 -8.39 -18.04
CA LEU A 177 21.69 -8.15 -16.65
C LEU A 177 20.76 -6.93 -16.53
N LEU A 178 21.04 -5.84 -17.23
CA LEU A 178 20.20 -4.65 -17.22
C LEU A 178 18.83 -4.90 -17.88
N THR A 179 18.82 -5.62 -19.00
CA THR A 179 17.58 -6.07 -19.65
C THR A 179 16.77 -6.97 -18.71
N ALA A 180 17.41 -7.91 -18.03
CA ALA A 180 16.75 -8.77 -17.05
C ALA A 180 16.13 -7.96 -15.91
N VAL A 181 16.86 -6.96 -15.37
CA VAL A 181 16.36 -6.05 -14.31
C VAL A 181 15.08 -5.34 -14.76
N ILE A 182 15.07 -4.76 -15.96
CA ILE A 182 13.91 -4.01 -16.49
C ILE A 182 12.76 -4.95 -16.85
N ALA A 183 13.05 -6.10 -17.46
CA ALA A 183 12.03 -7.06 -17.90
C ALA A 183 11.31 -7.72 -16.72
N THR A 184 12.01 -7.98 -15.61
CA THR A 184 11.48 -8.70 -14.44
C THR A 184 10.15 -8.12 -13.91
N PRO A 185 10.05 -6.82 -13.54
CA PRO A 185 8.80 -6.26 -13.04
C PRO A 185 7.69 -6.20 -14.11
N VAL A 186 8.05 -6.02 -15.38
CA VAL A 186 7.11 -6.02 -16.50
C VAL A 186 6.50 -7.41 -16.68
N VAL A 187 7.32 -8.45 -16.70
CA VAL A 187 6.86 -9.85 -16.78
C VAL A 187 5.96 -10.18 -15.60
N SER A 188 6.33 -9.78 -14.39
CA SER A 188 5.49 -9.94 -13.20
C SER A 188 4.11 -9.30 -13.37
N HIS A 189 4.06 -8.03 -13.75
CA HIS A 189 2.79 -7.31 -13.98
C HIS A 189 1.95 -7.96 -15.09
N LEU A 190 2.58 -8.33 -16.21
CA LEU A 190 1.90 -8.99 -17.33
C LEU A 190 1.38 -10.38 -16.95
N SER A 191 2.08 -11.12 -16.09
CA SER A 191 1.63 -12.42 -15.59
C SER A 191 0.32 -12.30 -14.82
N TRP A 192 0.21 -11.29 -13.95
CA TRP A 192 -1.02 -10.99 -13.21
C TRP A 192 -2.14 -10.52 -14.14
N LYS A 193 -1.84 -9.62 -15.08
CA LYS A 193 -2.80 -9.14 -16.07
C LYS A 193 -3.33 -10.30 -16.95
N GLY A 194 -2.46 -11.20 -17.37
CA GLY A 194 -2.83 -12.39 -18.14
C GLY A 194 -3.77 -13.31 -17.36
N TRP A 195 -3.51 -13.51 -16.06
CA TRP A 195 -4.42 -14.26 -15.19
C TRP A 195 -5.79 -13.59 -15.06
N MET A 196 -5.85 -12.27 -14.83
CA MET A 196 -7.13 -11.54 -14.75
C MET A 196 -7.94 -11.64 -16.05
N ASN A 197 -7.27 -11.52 -17.20
CA ASN A 197 -7.92 -11.63 -18.51
C ASN A 197 -8.49 -13.05 -18.73
N LYS A 198 -7.75 -14.10 -18.35
CA LYS A 198 -8.19 -15.49 -18.47
C LYS A 198 -9.51 -15.77 -17.72
N TYR A 199 -9.73 -15.09 -16.59
CA TYR A 199 -10.90 -15.28 -15.73
C TYR A 199 -11.92 -14.14 -15.83
N ASN A 200 -11.81 -13.25 -16.82
CA ASN A 200 -12.69 -12.09 -17.02
C ASN A 200 -12.87 -11.23 -15.75
N ILE A 201 -11.79 -11.05 -14.99
CA ILE A 201 -11.81 -10.29 -13.75
C ILE A 201 -11.66 -8.79 -14.06
N GLN A 202 -12.66 -8.00 -13.68
CA GLN A 202 -12.62 -6.54 -13.83
C GLN A 202 -11.47 -5.91 -13.05
N LYS A 203 -10.74 -4.99 -13.71
CA LYS A 203 -9.73 -4.13 -13.08
C LYS A 203 -10.34 -3.29 -11.95
N LEU A 204 -9.54 -3.03 -10.92
CA LEU A 204 -9.97 -2.24 -9.76
C LEU A 204 -10.00 -0.74 -10.07
N PHE A 205 -8.94 -0.22 -10.70
CA PHE A 205 -8.83 1.16 -11.13
C PHE A 205 -8.84 1.21 -12.65
N ASN A 206 -9.69 2.08 -13.21
CA ASN A 206 -9.60 2.44 -14.61
C ASN A 206 -8.52 3.51 -14.79
N THR A 207 -7.47 3.19 -15.54
CA THR A 207 -6.36 4.12 -15.86
C THR A 207 -6.38 4.54 -17.32
N ASP A 208 -7.45 4.21 -18.05
CA ASP A 208 -7.58 4.51 -19.46
C ASP A 208 -8.28 5.89 -19.55
N PHE A 209 -7.48 6.95 -19.56
CA PHE A 209 -7.92 8.35 -19.77
C PHE A 209 -7.11 9.01 -20.89
N SER A 210 -7.77 9.86 -21.68
CA SER A 210 -7.19 10.46 -22.89
C SER A 210 -6.41 11.75 -22.58
N LEU A 211 -5.49 12.15 -23.48
CA LEU A 211 -4.81 13.44 -23.36
C LEU A 211 -5.80 14.61 -23.46
N GLU A 212 -6.87 14.47 -24.24
CA GLU A 212 -7.92 15.47 -24.37
C GLU A 212 -8.71 15.64 -23.06
N GLU A 213 -9.05 14.54 -22.38
CA GLU A 213 -9.68 14.59 -21.04
C GLU A 213 -8.80 15.34 -20.04
N ILE A 214 -7.49 15.05 -20.03
CA ILE A 214 -6.53 15.78 -19.20
C ILE A 214 -6.54 17.27 -19.53
N GLN A 215 -6.45 17.64 -20.81
CA GLN A 215 -6.46 19.03 -21.23
C GLN A 215 -7.75 19.75 -20.79
N ASN A 216 -8.90 19.10 -20.95
CA ASN A 216 -10.19 19.64 -20.55
C ASN A 216 -10.28 19.89 -19.04
N THR A 217 -9.83 18.94 -18.21
CA THR A 217 -9.83 19.06 -16.75
C THR A 217 -8.97 20.22 -16.22
N PHE A 218 -7.88 20.58 -16.92
CA PHE A 218 -7.03 21.72 -16.54
C PHE A 218 -7.41 23.04 -17.26
N SER A 219 -8.35 23.01 -18.19
CA SER A 219 -8.86 24.21 -18.86
C SER A 219 -9.81 25.00 -17.95
N LYS A 220 -9.88 26.32 -18.12
CA LYS A 220 -10.82 27.14 -17.33
C LYS A 220 -12.28 26.93 -17.74
N GLU A 221 -12.51 26.67 -19.03
CA GLU A 221 -13.83 26.60 -19.65
C GLU A 221 -14.44 25.19 -19.57
N ASN A 222 -13.66 24.13 -19.84
CA ASN A 222 -14.20 22.76 -19.95
C ASN A 222 -14.12 21.96 -18.64
N ALA A 223 -13.41 22.43 -17.62
CA ALA A 223 -13.27 21.70 -16.37
C ALA A 223 -14.60 21.62 -15.60
N THR A 224 -15.00 20.39 -15.26
CA THR A 224 -16.25 20.13 -14.53
C THR A 224 -16.19 20.67 -13.10
N GLN A 225 -17.35 20.81 -12.45
CA GLN A 225 -17.42 21.16 -11.02
C GLN A 225 -16.61 20.19 -10.16
N ARG A 226 -16.71 18.88 -10.47
CA ARG A 226 -15.99 17.81 -9.78
C ARG A 226 -14.48 17.97 -9.93
N ASP A 227 -14.01 18.32 -11.12
CA ASP A 227 -12.59 18.54 -11.39
C ASP A 227 -12.05 19.72 -10.58
N LYS A 228 -12.77 20.84 -10.61
CA LYS A 228 -12.41 22.06 -9.86
C LYS A 228 -12.34 21.78 -8.36
N GLU A 229 -13.32 21.05 -7.82
CA GLU A 229 -13.34 20.66 -6.41
C GLU A 229 -12.18 19.71 -6.06
N THR A 230 -11.97 18.68 -6.87
CA THR A 230 -10.90 17.69 -6.66
C THR A 230 -9.52 18.36 -6.71
N LEU A 231 -9.27 19.23 -7.69
CA LEU A 231 -8.02 19.98 -7.81
C LEU A 231 -7.77 20.88 -6.60
N LYS A 232 -8.81 21.62 -6.17
CA LYS A 232 -8.75 22.48 -4.97
C LYS A 232 -8.43 21.67 -3.72
N ASN A 233 -9.14 20.56 -3.51
CA ASN A 233 -8.97 19.72 -2.34
C ASN A 233 -7.63 18.99 -2.35
N PHE A 234 -7.16 18.50 -3.50
CA PHE A 234 -5.84 17.89 -3.64
C PHE A 234 -4.72 18.87 -3.31
N ARG A 235 -4.80 20.10 -3.85
CA ARG A 235 -3.83 21.16 -3.51
C ARG A 235 -3.85 21.46 -2.01
N LYS A 236 -5.03 21.60 -1.41
CA LYS A 236 -5.18 21.81 0.03
C LYS A 236 -4.56 20.64 0.82
N ALA A 237 -4.73 19.41 0.35
CA ALA A 237 -4.24 18.21 1.00
C ALA A 237 -2.71 18.14 1.05
N LEU A 238 -2.00 18.62 0.02
CA LEU A 238 -0.53 18.67 0.02
C LEU A 238 0.03 19.46 1.23
N TYR A 239 -0.67 20.51 1.67
CA TYR A 239 -0.23 21.38 2.77
C TYR A 239 -0.85 21.03 4.12
N ASN A 240 -2.06 20.48 4.13
CA ASN A 240 -2.88 20.41 5.35
C ASN A 240 -3.26 18.99 5.76
N GLU A 241 -3.31 18.03 4.83
CA GLU A 241 -3.64 16.66 5.19
C GLU A 241 -2.41 15.96 5.78
N PRO A 242 -2.52 15.40 6.99
CA PRO A 242 -1.40 14.73 7.63
C PRO A 242 -1.06 13.42 6.91
N ILE A 243 0.23 13.21 6.63
CA ILE A 243 0.72 11.92 6.12
C ILE A 243 0.64 10.87 7.24
N ILE A 244 0.92 11.31 8.46
CA ILE A 244 0.95 10.47 9.65
C ILE A 244 -0.33 10.75 10.43
N SER A 245 -1.19 9.73 10.57
CA SER A 245 -2.41 9.82 11.40
C SER A 245 -2.05 9.75 12.89
N ILE A 246 -1.44 10.82 13.40
CA ILE A 246 -1.27 11.04 14.83
C ILE A 246 -2.56 11.72 15.31
N ASN A 247 -3.10 11.39 16.49
CA ASN A 247 -4.11 12.22 17.16
C ASN A 247 -3.40 13.23 18.07
N LYS A 248 -4.03 14.40 18.31
CA LYS A 248 -3.46 15.53 19.07
C LYS A 248 -2.56 15.06 20.22
N ILE A 249 -1.25 15.29 20.12
CA ILE A 249 -0.31 14.93 21.19
C ILE A 249 -0.41 16.02 22.26
N LYS A 250 -0.82 15.65 23.48
CA LYS A 250 -0.59 16.51 24.66
C LYS A 250 0.88 16.33 25.06
N VAL A 251 1.69 17.36 24.84
CA VAL A 251 3.08 17.40 25.31
C VAL A 251 3.16 18.50 26.37
N PHE A 252 3.53 18.13 27.61
CA PHE A 252 3.66 19.06 28.74
C PHE A 252 2.42 19.95 29.02
N GLY A 253 1.23 19.35 29.14
CA GLY A 253 0.01 20.08 29.52
C GLY A 253 -0.61 20.96 28.41
N ASN A 254 0.18 21.42 27.45
CA ASN A 254 -0.30 22.18 26.28
C ASN A 254 -0.68 21.27 25.11
N ARG A 255 -1.77 21.62 24.42
CA ARG A 255 -2.25 20.91 23.22
C ARG A 255 -1.42 21.37 22.00
N LEU A 256 -0.24 20.78 21.80
CA LEU A 256 0.50 20.94 20.55
C LEU A 256 -0.15 20.06 19.47
N GLU A 257 -0.84 20.68 18.51
CA GLU A 257 -1.42 19.99 17.34
C GLU A 257 -0.33 19.63 16.31
N ILE A 258 0.62 18.76 16.69
CA ILE A 258 1.74 18.29 15.86
C ILE A 258 1.25 17.74 14.50
N ASN A 259 0.04 17.19 14.47
CA ASN A 259 -0.60 16.62 13.28
C ASN A 259 -0.66 17.59 12.09
N LYS A 260 -0.88 18.89 12.33
CA LYS A 260 -0.97 19.89 11.25
C LYS A 260 0.39 20.17 10.59
N TRP A 261 1.49 19.78 11.22
CA TRP A 261 2.85 20.10 10.77
C TRP A 261 3.47 19.01 9.89
N ILE A 262 2.86 17.82 9.83
CA ILE A 262 3.38 16.67 9.06
C ILE A 262 2.56 16.46 7.76
N SER A 263 2.50 17.51 6.96
CA SER A 263 1.91 17.45 5.62
C SER A 263 2.92 16.98 4.58
N THR A 264 2.44 16.77 3.34
CA THR A 264 3.29 16.34 2.23
C THR A 264 4.42 17.30 1.94
N VAL A 265 4.13 18.60 1.94
CA VAL A 265 5.15 19.63 1.71
C VAL A 265 6.20 19.62 2.83
N SER A 266 5.80 19.50 4.10
CA SER A 266 6.74 19.45 5.23
C SER A 266 7.66 18.22 5.16
N VAL A 267 7.11 17.03 4.95
CA VAL A 267 7.91 15.79 4.86
C VAL A 267 8.81 15.80 3.62
N PHE A 268 8.33 16.32 2.50
CA PHE A 268 9.15 16.51 1.29
C PHE A 268 10.32 17.45 1.56
N SER A 269 10.08 18.56 2.27
CA SER A 269 11.13 19.53 2.63
C SER A 269 12.19 18.90 3.53
N ILE A 270 11.77 18.10 4.51
CA ILE A 270 12.68 17.29 5.34
C ILE A 270 13.48 16.32 4.45
N CYS A 271 12.84 15.64 3.50
CA CYS A 271 13.54 14.74 2.56
C CYS A 271 14.59 15.49 1.73
N LEU A 272 14.30 16.71 1.26
CA LEU A 272 15.28 17.53 0.52
C LEU A 272 16.50 17.89 1.39
N ILE A 273 16.29 18.22 2.66
CA ILE A 273 17.40 18.43 3.62
C ILE A 273 18.21 17.14 3.78
N MET A 274 17.54 15.99 3.89
CA MET A 274 18.18 14.68 4.01
C MET A 274 18.95 14.28 2.74
N VAL A 275 18.50 14.69 1.55
CA VAL A 275 19.26 14.57 0.29
C VAL A 275 20.60 15.29 0.44
N LEU A 276 20.58 16.57 0.82
CA LEU A 276 21.81 17.36 1.00
C LEU A 276 22.75 16.71 2.02
N ILE A 277 22.24 16.32 3.20
CA ILE A 277 23.02 15.64 4.23
C ILE A 277 23.63 14.34 3.69
N SER A 278 22.84 13.51 2.99
CA SER A 278 23.31 12.23 2.46
C SER A 278 24.45 12.37 1.44
N ILE A 279 24.45 13.44 0.65
CA ILE A 279 25.48 13.78 -0.34
C ILE A 279 26.73 14.32 0.35
N LEU A 280 26.57 15.28 1.28
CA LEU A 280 27.68 15.93 1.99
C LEU A 280 28.47 14.95 2.87
N LEU A 281 27.80 13.93 3.41
CA LEU A 281 28.46 12.90 4.21
C LEU A 281 29.34 11.95 3.38
N GLN A 282 29.16 11.87 2.06
CA GLN A 282 30.00 11.03 1.21
C GLN A 282 31.38 11.66 1.01
N SER A 283 32.41 10.97 1.48
CA SER A 283 33.82 11.38 1.34
C SER A 283 34.36 11.15 -0.07
N SER A 284 34.00 10.02 -0.71
CA SER A 284 34.41 9.72 -2.08
C SER A 284 33.51 10.41 -3.11
N THR A 285 34.12 11.04 -4.11
CA THR A 285 33.43 11.60 -5.29
C THR A 285 32.56 10.58 -5.99
N LEU A 286 33.03 9.32 -6.11
CA LEU A 286 32.27 8.23 -6.68
C LEU A 286 30.99 8.00 -5.89
N ASN A 287 31.07 7.77 -4.58
CA ASN A 287 29.90 7.54 -3.73
C ASN A 287 28.95 8.76 -3.70
N ARG A 288 29.51 9.97 -3.71
CA ARG A 288 28.71 11.21 -3.78
C ARG A 288 27.86 11.26 -5.05
N ARG A 289 28.43 10.91 -6.20
CA ARG A 289 27.72 10.86 -7.49
C ARG A 289 26.68 9.75 -7.53
N ARG A 290 26.98 8.58 -6.96
CA ARG A 290 26.02 7.48 -6.82
C ARG A 290 24.80 7.86 -5.99
N VAL A 291 25.03 8.52 -4.84
CA VAL A 291 23.96 9.08 -4.01
C VAL A 291 23.18 10.14 -4.80
N LEU A 292 23.86 11.05 -5.51
CA LEU A 292 23.20 12.07 -6.33
C LEU A 292 22.28 11.45 -7.38
N ILE A 293 22.75 10.46 -8.15
CA ILE A 293 21.94 9.73 -9.15
C ILE A 293 20.69 9.15 -8.48
N CYS A 294 20.87 8.43 -7.38
CA CYS A 294 19.75 7.85 -6.64
C CYS A 294 18.74 8.92 -6.21
N GLN A 295 19.21 10.03 -5.62
CA GLN A 295 18.33 11.07 -5.08
C GLN A 295 17.64 11.88 -6.18
N THR A 296 18.30 12.13 -7.31
CA THR A 296 17.67 12.75 -8.49
C THR A 296 16.53 11.87 -8.98
N VAL A 297 16.75 10.56 -9.15
CA VAL A 297 15.67 9.64 -9.56
C VAL A 297 14.54 9.63 -8.54
N MET A 298 14.84 9.60 -7.23
CA MET A 298 13.82 9.61 -6.17
C MET A 298 12.98 10.90 -6.19
N VAL A 299 13.59 12.07 -6.35
CA VAL A 299 12.87 13.36 -6.46
C VAL A 299 11.97 13.37 -7.69
N THR A 300 12.51 13.04 -8.87
CA THR A 300 11.74 13.02 -10.11
C THR A 300 10.58 12.01 -10.03
N SER A 301 10.84 10.83 -9.49
CA SER A 301 9.83 9.79 -9.31
C SER A 301 8.74 10.22 -8.34
N PHE A 302 9.07 10.97 -7.28
CA PHE A 302 8.08 11.50 -6.35
C PHE A 302 7.15 12.53 -7.00
N LEU A 303 7.68 13.40 -7.86
CA LEU A 303 6.86 14.37 -8.61
C LEU A 303 5.90 13.65 -9.58
N ILE A 304 6.39 12.64 -10.29
CA ILE A 304 5.56 11.78 -11.15
C ILE A 304 4.50 11.04 -10.31
N TYR A 305 4.88 10.55 -9.13
CA TYR A 305 3.98 9.84 -8.23
C TYR A 305 2.81 10.70 -7.73
N ILE A 306 3.07 11.96 -7.36
CA ILE A 306 2.04 12.93 -6.97
C ILE A 306 1.09 13.18 -8.13
N LEU A 307 1.62 13.43 -9.33
CA LEU A 307 0.81 13.66 -10.53
C LEU A 307 -0.08 12.45 -10.84
N GLY A 308 0.50 11.24 -10.81
CA GLY A 308 -0.26 10.00 -11.00
C GLY A 308 -1.40 9.84 -9.99
N HIS A 309 -1.17 10.16 -8.72
CA HIS A 309 -2.24 10.13 -7.71
C HIS A 309 -3.34 11.14 -7.97
N LEU A 310 -3.00 12.36 -8.40
CA LEU A 310 -4.00 13.35 -8.79
C LEU A 310 -4.89 12.82 -9.93
N LEU A 311 -4.28 12.22 -10.96
CA LEU A 311 -5.03 11.65 -12.09
C LEU A 311 -5.96 10.51 -11.64
N ILE A 312 -5.54 9.67 -10.69
CA ILE A 312 -6.40 8.61 -10.14
C ILE A 312 -7.59 9.21 -9.35
N TYR A 313 -7.40 10.31 -8.60
CA TYR A 313 -8.52 11.04 -7.96
C TYR A 313 -9.49 11.65 -8.95
N LEU A 314 -8.98 12.14 -10.07
CA LEU A 314 -9.81 12.73 -11.11
C LEU A 314 -10.56 11.66 -11.91
N TYR A 315 -9.94 10.55 -12.30
CA TYR A 315 -10.57 9.66 -13.29
C TYR A 315 -10.97 8.28 -12.76
N SER A 316 -10.33 7.79 -11.71
CA SER A 316 -10.55 6.42 -11.24
C SER A 316 -11.42 6.34 -9.98
N PHE A 317 -11.31 7.31 -9.08
CA PHE A 317 -12.10 7.32 -7.83
C PHE A 317 -13.54 7.79 -8.07
N GLY A 318 -14.48 7.17 -7.36
CA GLY A 318 -15.91 7.47 -7.47
C GLY A 318 -16.26 8.91 -7.03
N ALA A 319 -17.50 9.33 -7.31
CA ALA A 319 -17.99 10.68 -7.03
C ALA A 319 -17.84 11.11 -5.55
N TYR A 320 -17.83 10.15 -4.62
CA TYR A 320 -17.57 10.39 -3.21
C TYR A 320 -16.08 10.51 -2.88
N GLU A 321 -15.27 9.55 -3.34
CA GLU A 321 -13.87 9.39 -2.89
C GLU A 321 -12.92 10.39 -3.57
N GLY A 322 -13.17 10.68 -4.85
CA GLY A 322 -12.35 11.56 -5.69
C GLY A 322 -12.26 12.97 -5.12
N PRO A 323 -13.36 13.73 -5.08
CA PRO A 323 -13.37 15.11 -4.57
C PRO A 323 -12.94 15.24 -3.11
N ARG A 324 -13.16 14.21 -2.28
CA ARG A 324 -12.79 14.21 -0.86
C ARG A 324 -11.34 13.77 -0.62
N ILE A 325 -10.61 13.34 -1.65
CA ILE A 325 -9.21 12.90 -1.57
C ILE A 325 -9.02 11.81 -0.49
N VAL A 326 -9.94 10.85 -0.46
CA VAL A 326 -9.95 9.81 0.58
C VAL A 326 -8.63 9.03 0.57
N SER A 327 -8.09 8.73 1.76
CA SER A 327 -6.83 8.01 1.95
C SER A 327 -5.54 8.74 1.51
N PHE A 328 -5.57 10.05 1.27
CA PHE A 328 -4.39 10.82 0.81
C PHE A 328 -3.08 10.51 1.56
N GLY A 329 -3.08 10.66 2.89
CA GLY A 329 -1.88 10.47 3.70
C GLY A 329 -1.32 9.05 3.63
N ARG A 330 -2.18 8.03 3.47
CA ARG A 330 -1.79 6.63 3.29
C ARG A 330 -1.01 6.44 1.99
N TYR A 331 -1.46 7.07 0.90
CA TYR A 331 -0.79 6.98 -0.39
C TYR A 331 0.54 7.73 -0.41
N MET A 332 0.60 8.92 0.18
CA MET A 332 1.87 9.66 0.29
C MET A 332 2.87 8.92 1.19
N GLY A 333 2.39 8.26 2.24
CA GLY A 333 3.22 7.50 3.17
C GLY A 333 4.00 6.34 2.52
N ILE A 334 3.51 5.76 1.41
CA ILE A 334 4.21 4.68 0.68
C ILE A 334 5.59 5.15 0.22
N PHE A 335 5.62 6.29 -0.49
CA PHE A 335 6.85 6.79 -1.10
C PHE A 335 7.81 7.32 -0.04
N PHE A 336 7.31 8.09 0.94
CA PHE A 336 8.15 8.64 2.00
C PHE A 336 8.77 7.57 2.90
N LEU A 337 8.03 6.50 3.23
CA LEU A 337 8.58 5.37 3.98
C LEU A 337 9.77 4.75 3.24
N GLY A 338 9.59 4.49 1.94
CA GLY A 338 10.67 3.96 1.12
C GLY A 338 11.87 4.89 1.04
N TRP A 339 11.64 6.19 0.83
CA TRP A 339 12.71 7.19 0.73
C TRP A 339 13.52 7.33 2.02
N ILE A 340 12.86 7.28 3.18
CA ILE A 340 13.55 7.32 4.47
C ILE A 340 14.43 6.10 4.68
N PHE A 341 14.00 4.90 4.26
CA PHE A 341 14.85 3.71 4.30
C PHE A 341 16.08 3.82 3.40
N VAL A 342 15.96 4.49 2.25
CA VAL A 342 17.13 4.80 1.40
C VAL A 342 18.13 5.70 2.13
N PHE A 343 17.67 6.76 2.82
CA PHE A 343 18.57 7.60 3.63
C PHE A 343 19.27 6.80 4.73
N ILE A 344 18.53 5.96 5.46
CA ILE A 344 19.10 5.08 6.49
C ILE A 344 20.16 4.17 5.90
N GLY A 345 19.90 3.57 4.72
CA GLY A 345 20.88 2.78 3.98
C GLY A 345 22.16 3.56 3.70
N PHE A 346 22.06 4.79 3.20
CA PHE A 346 23.23 5.64 2.96
C PHE A 346 24.00 6.00 4.23
N PHE A 347 23.34 6.25 5.36
CA PHE A 347 24.02 6.53 6.64
C PHE A 347 24.66 5.28 7.25
N ILE A 348 24.07 4.10 7.05
CA ILE A 348 24.69 2.83 7.43
C ILE A 348 25.93 2.57 6.58
N ALA A 349 25.89 2.92 5.30
CA ALA A 349 26.96 2.68 4.34
C ALA A 349 28.25 3.50 4.57
N ILE A 350 28.20 4.57 5.38
CA ILE A 350 29.35 5.45 5.61
C ILE A 350 30.54 4.68 6.22
N PRO A 351 31.73 4.72 5.58
CA PRO A 351 32.94 4.05 6.05
C PRO A 351 33.44 4.62 7.38
N LYS A 352 34.05 3.78 8.23
CA LYS A 352 34.63 4.21 9.52
C LYS A 352 35.88 5.06 9.34
N GLU A 353 36.57 4.85 8.23
CA GLU A 353 37.76 5.56 7.78
C GLU A 353 37.48 7.07 7.64
N SER A 354 36.26 7.44 7.27
CA SER A 354 35.80 8.84 7.24
C SER A 354 35.23 9.26 8.60
N ILE A 355 36.11 9.42 9.61
CA ILE A 355 35.74 9.59 11.03
C ILE A 355 34.63 10.63 11.24
N ARG A 356 34.78 11.84 10.70
CA ARG A 356 33.80 12.94 10.87
C ARG A 356 32.45 12.59 10.25
N SER A 357 32.44 12.11 9.00
CA SER A 357 31.22 11.69 8.31
C SER A 357 30.54 10.53 9.04
N TYR A 358 31.33 9.58 9.52
CA TYR A 358 30.85 8.44 10.29
C TYR A 358 30.15 8.90 11.57
N GLN A 359 30.80 9.71 12.40
CA GLN A 359 30.22 10.23 13.64
C GLN A 359 28.94 11.04 13.37
N LEU A 360 28.94 11.90 12.35
CA LEU A 360 27.78 12.71 12.00
C LEU A 360 26.62 11.84 11.49
N SER A 361 26.88 10.81 10.68
CA SER A 361 25.85 9.85 10.24
C SER A 361 25.22 9.10 11.43
N ARG A 362 26.01 8.75 12.45
CA ARG A 362 25.51 8.10 13.67
C ARG A 362 24.70 9.06 14.53
N LEU A 363 25.09 10.34 14.59
CA LEU A 363 24.31 11.38 15.24
C LEU A 363 22.95 11.56 14.55
N VAL A 364 22.93 11.66 13.22
CA VAL A 364 21.69 11.75 12.44
C VAL A 364 20.77 10.55 12.71
N LEU A 365 21.29 9.32 12.71
CA LEU A 365 20.49 8.14 13.03
C LEU A 365 19.94 8.17 14.46
N LYS A 366 20.71 8.66 15.46
CA LYS A 366 20.21 8.83 16.83
C LYS A 366 19.09 9.87 16.90
N ILE A 367 19.23 10.99 16.17
CA ILE A 367 18.19 12.02 16.07
C ILE A 367 16.92 11.42 15.46
N ILE A 368 17.05 10.66 14.36
CA ILE A 368 15.92 9.93 13.74
C ILE A 368 15.28 8.98 14.75
N LEU A 369 16.06 8.21 15.52
CA LEU A 369 15.51 7.33 16.55
C LEU A 369 14.69 8.13 17.58
N ILE A 370 15.25 9.20 18.14
CA ILE A 370 14.56 10.02 19.16
C ILE A 370 13.25 10.56 18.60
N PHE A 371 13.28 11.19 17.42
CA PHE A 371 12.06 11.70 16.78
C PHE A 371 11.05 10.58 16.47
N SER A 372 11.52 9.43 15.98
CA SER A 372 10.66 8.29 15.70
C SER A 372 9.98 7.76 16.96
N ILE A 373 10.68 7.71 18.10
CA ILE A 373 10.09 7.30 19.39
C ILE A 373 9.05 8.33 19.84
N LEU A 374 9.38 9.63 19.83
CA LEU A 374 8.47 10.69 20.26
C LEU A 374 7.15 10.66 19.47
N ILE A 375 7.24 10.46 18.15
CA ILE A 375 6.09 10.35 17.26
C ILE A 375 5.36 9.02 17.49
N ALA A 376 6.09 7.90 17.53
CA ALA A 376 5.49 6.58 17.64
C ALA A 376 4.81 6.34 19.00
N VAL A 377 5.24 6.98 20.10
CA VAL A 377 4.59 6.86 21.42
C VAL A 377 3.10 7.19 21.36
N ALA A 378 2.71 8.22 20.60
CA ALA A 378 1.29 8.56 20.42
C ALA A 378 0.54 7.42 19.72
N SER A 379 1.16 6.84 18.70
CA SER A 379 0.60 5.75 17.92
C SER A 379 0.57 4.43 18.73
N TYR A 380 1.59 4.12 19.54
CA TYR A 380 1.62 2.95 20.43
C TYR A 380 0.58 3.05 21.54
N LYS A 381 0.41 4.23 22.15
CA LYS A 381 -0.67 4.45 23.12
C LYS A 381 -2.02 4.15 22.51
N GLN A 382 -2.24 4.58 21.27
CA GLN A 382 -3.45 4.22 20.57
C GLN A 382 -3.56 2.70 20.43
N PHE A 383 -2.55 2.00 19.91
CA PHE A 383 -2.57 0.54 19.75
C PHE A 383 -2.82 -0.25 21.04
N LEU A 384 -2.13 0.11 22.14
CA LEU A 384 -2.26 -0.58 23.43
C LEU A 384 -3.58 -0.26 24.14
N PHE A 385 -4.10 0.95 23.96
CA PHE A 385 -5.28 1.45 24.67
C PHE A 385 -6.46 1.72 23.72
N VAL A 386 -6.51 1.06 22.55
CA VAL A 386 -7.66 1.11 21.64
C VAL A 386 -8.89 0.66 22.44
N LYS A 387 -9.78 1.60 22.82
CA LYS A 387 -11.19 1.26 23.08
C LYS A 387 -11.61 0.39 21.91
N LYS A 388 -12.25 -0.76 22.05
CA LYS A 388 -12.58 -1.63 20.91
C LYS A 388 -13.81 -1.06 20.15
N PRO A 389 -13.73 -0.01 19.30
CA PRO A 389 -14.94 0.67 18.84
C PRO A 389 -15.80 -0.23 17.93
N TYR A 390 -15.17 -1.27 17.36
CA TYR A 390 -15.77 -2.17 16.40
C TYR A 390 -16.18 -3.50 17.02
N LEU A 391 -15.80 -3.78 18.27
CA LEU A 391 -16.16 -5.05 18.91
C LEU A 391 -17.68 -5.20 19.02
N GLN A 392 -18.38 -4.13 19.38
CA GLN A 392 -19.84 -4.16 19.48
C GLN A 392 -20.50 -4.44 18.11
N ALA A 393 -20.07 -3.74 17.06
CA ALA A 393 -20.54 -3.99 15.70
C ALA A 393 -20.24 -5.42 15.22
N ARG A 394 -19.11 -5.99 15.65
CA ARG A 394 -18.74 -7.38 15.35
C ARG A 394 -19.64 -8.37 16.08
N ILE A 395 -19.85 -8.21 17.38
CA ILE A 395 -20.77 -9.04 18.17
C ILE A 395 -22.18 -8.99 17.57
N GLU A 396 -22.65 -7.80 17.19
CA GLU A 396 -23.96 -7.60 16.57
C GLU A 396 -24.13 -8.38 15.26
N VAL A 397 -23.09 -8.52 14.45
CA VAL A 397 -23.15 -9.24 13.17
C VAL A 397 -22.82 -10.74 13.36
N GLU A 398 -21.91 -11.08 14.26
CA GLU A 398 -21.50 -12.47 14.52
C GLU A 398 -22.63 -13.32 15.08
N LYS A 399 -23.60 -12.71 15.78
CA LYS A 399 -24.81 -13.40 16.25
C LYS A 399 -25.63 -14.02 15.10
N ASP A 400 -25.52 -13.46 13.90
CA ASP A 400 -26.27 -13.88 12.71
C ASP A 400 -25.54 -14.98 11.90
N LEU A 401 -24.23 -15.18 12.13
CA LEU A 401 -23.46 -16.15 11.33
C LEU A 401 -23.90 -17.62 11.52
N PRO A 402 -24.32 -18.09 12.72
CA PRO A 402 -24.80 -19.46 12.89
C PRO A 402 -26.02 -19.79 12.02
N ILE A 403 -27.00 -18.87 11.92
CA ILE A 403 -28.20 -19.09 11.11
C ILE A 403 -27.85 -19.13 9.61
N ILE A 404 -26.95 -18.27 9.15
CA ILE A 404 -26.44 -18.31 7.77
C ILE A 404 -25.71 -19.62 7.49
N ASN A 405 -24.84 -20.06 8.40
CA ASN A 405 -24.08 -21.29 8.23
C ASN A 405 -24.96 -22.54 8.18
N LYS A 406 -26.10 -22.52 8.88
CA LYS A 406 -27.07 -23.61 8.89
C LYS A 406 -27.85 -23.73 7.57
N TYR A 407 -28.25 -22.61 6.96
CA TYR A 407 -29.20 -22.63 5.83
C TYR A 407 -28.61 -22.29 4.46
N CYS A 408 -27.50 -21.57 4.42
CA CYS A 408 -26.85 -21.18 3.17
C CYS A 408 -25.66 -22.11 2.86
N PRO A 409 -25.65 -22.84 1.73
CA PRO A 409 -24.47 -23.57 1.26
C PRO A 409 -23.26 -22.65 1.03
N LEU A 410 -22.03 -23.20 1.05
CA LEU A 410 -20.79 -22.41 0.91
C LEU A 410 -20.66 -21.67 -0.43
N ASN A 411 -21.28 -22.19 -1.49
CA ASN A 411 -21.23 -21.61 -2.83
C ASN A 411 -22.40 -20.65 -3.12
N SER A 412 -23.29 -20.41 -2.15
CA SER A 412 -24.48 -19.58 -2.38
C SER A 412 -24.16 -18.08 -2.44
N LYS A 413 -25.08 -17.33 -3.04
CA LYS A 413 -25.12 -15.87 -3.05
C LYS A 413 -26.19 -15.36 -2.09
N ILE A 414 -25.81 -14.48 -1.17
CA ILE A 414 -26.69 -13.92 -0.15
C ILE A 414 -26.81 -12.40 -0.37
N TYR A 415 -28.03 -11.92 -0.60
CA TYR A 415 -28.30 -10.48 -0.55
C TYR A 415 -28.48 -10.05 0.91
N TYR A 416 -27.67 -9.10 1.35
CA TYR A 416 -27.67 -8.62 2.73
C TYR A 416 -28.41 -7.30 2.84
N ILE A 417 -29.41 -7.22 3.72
CA ILE A 417 -30.20 -6.01 3.97
C ILE A 417 -29.89 -5.50 5.38
N TRP A 418 -29.42 -4.26 5.46
CA TRP A 418 -29.14 -3.53 6.69
C TRP A 418 -29.47 -2.05 6.52
N GLN A 419 -30.65 -1.66 6.98
CA GLN A 419 -31.18 -0.30 6.86
C GLN A 419 -30.62 0.66 7.91
N ASN A 420 -30.55 1.93 7.52
CA ASN A 420 -30.09 3.04 8.38
C ASN A 420 -28.75 2.68 9.05
N ASP A 421 -27.73 2.45 8.21
CA ASP A 421 -26.40 2.02 8.62
C ASP A 421 -25.63 3.15 9.31
N ASP A 422 -25.75 3.18 10.63
CA ASP A 422 -25.06 4.14 11.52
C ASP A 422 -23.53 4.02 11.48
N LYS A 423 -22.99 2.92 10.95
CA LYS A 423 -21.55 2.65 10.85
C LYS A 423 -21.00 2.73 9.44
N LYS A 424 -21.75 3.30 8.48
CA LYS A 424 -21.27 3.66 7.13
C LYS A 424 -20.56 2.49 6.41
N GLY A 425 -21.16 1.30 6.45
CA GLY A 425 -20.72 0.09 5.77
C GLY A 425 -19.95 -0.90 6.62
N LEU A 426 -19.53 -0.56 7.85
CA LEU A 426 -18.71 -1.45 8.66
C LEU A 426 -19.36 -2.82 8.90
N LYS A 427 -20.65 -2.85 9.28
CA LYS A 427 -21.36 -4.08 9.61
C LYS A 427 -21.55 -4.97 8.38
N HIS A 428 -21.83 -4.35 7.24
CA HIS A 428 -21.86 -5.02 5.95
C HIS A 428 -20.54 -5.74 5.60
N TRP A 429 -19.40 -5.07 5.81
CA TRP A 429 -18.10 -5.68 5.55
C TRP A 429 -17.73 -6.77 6.56
N ILE A 430 -18.12 -6.63 7.83
CA ILE A 430 -17.97 -7.69 8.84
C ILE A 430 -18.79 -8.92 8.43
N PHE A 431 -20.05 -8.72 8.00
CA PHE A 431 -20.92 -9.81 7.56
C PHE A 431 -20.33 -10.52 6.35
N THR A 432 -19.95 -9.76 5.32
CA THR A 432 -19.33 -10.28 4.09
C THR A 432 -18.07 -11.09 4.38
N TYR A 433 -17.24 -10.62 5.31
CA TYR A 433 -16.08 -11.38 5.77
C TYR A 433 -16.47 -12.66 6.51
N GLY A 434 -17.45 -12.59 7.42
CA GLY A 434 -17.88 -13.71 8.26
C GLY A 434 -18.59 -14.85 7.51
N VAL A 435 -19.20 -14.57 6.35
CA VAL A 435 -19.90 -15.59 5.54
C VAL A 435 -19.06 -16.16 4.39
N CYS A 436 -17.86 -15.62 4.16
CA CYS A 436 -16.91 -16.10 3.16
C CYS A 436 -16.71 -17.64 3.26
N PRO A 437 -16.74 -18.41 2.16
CA PRO A 437 -16.64 -18.01 0.74
C PRO A 437 -17.96 -17.68 0.05
N ARG A 438 -19.09 -17.58 0.78
CA ARG A 438 -20.37 -17.18 0.19
C ARG A 438 -20.26 -15.77 -0.37
N LYS A 439 -20.87 -15.55 -1.53
CA LYS A 439 -20.84 -14.24 -2.19
C LYS A 439 -21.96 -13.37 -1.61
N THR A 440 -21.66 -12.09 -1.40
CA THR A 440 -22.64 -11.10 -0.94
C THR A 440 -22.75 -9.95 -1.93
N SER A 441 -23.78 -9.11 -1.76
CA SER A 441 -23.86 -7.82 -2.46
C SER A 441 -22.63 -6.96 -2.09
N LEU A 442 -22.00 -6.30 -3.07
CA LEU A 442 -20.84 -5.41 -2.81
C LEU A 442 -21.25 -3.95 -2.54
N GLY A 443 -22.55 -3.66 -2.59
CA GLY A 443 -23.18 -2.36 -2.43
C GLY A 443 -24.70 -2.53 -2.35
N GLY A 444 -25.41 -1.48 -1.96
CA GLY A 444 -26.87 -1.52 -1.86
C GLY A 444 -27.41 -2.41 -0.74
N TRP A 445 -26.64 -2.60 0.34
CA TRP A 445 -27.16 -3.27 1.54
C TRP A 445 -28.23 -2.43 2.26
N SER A 446 -28.22 -1.11 2.04
CA SER A 446 -29.31 -0.21 2.39
C SER A 446 -30.06 0.14 1.10
N VAL A 447 -31.38 0.14 1.13
CA VAL A 447 -32.25 0.37 -0.04
C VAL A 447 -33.38 1.34 0.26
N GLY A 448 -33.88 2.02 -0.77
CA GLY A 448 -34.93 3.04 -0.66
C GLY A 448 -34.38 4.45 -0.74
N THR A 449 -35.15 5.45 -0.31
CA THR A 449 -34.64 6.83 -0.39
C THR A 449 -33.45 7.04 0.57
N PRO A 450 -32.42 7.83 0.20
CA PRO A 450 -31.26 8.07 1.07
C PRO A 450 -31.65 8.64 2.44
N TYR A 451 -30.88 8.33 3.50
CA TYR A 451 -31.20 8.76 4.87
C TYR A 451 -30.65 10.16 5.22
N PHE A 452 -29.66 10.65 4.50
CA PHE A 452 -29.04 11.95 4.72
C PHE A 452 -28.31 12.42 3.45
N ASP A 453 -27.98 13.72 3.40
CA ASP A 453 -27.24 14.31 2.28
C ASP A 453 -25.85 13.66 2.12
N GLY A 454 -25.62 13.07 0.94
CA GLY A 454 -24.38 12.36 0.63
C GLY A 454 -24.31 10.93 1.15
N ASP A 455 -25.45 10.32 1.50
CA ASP A 455 -25.59 8.87 1.68
C ASP A 455 -25.41 8.15 0.33
N VAL A 456 -24.25 7.52 0.17
CA VAL A 456 -23.87 6.76 -1.03
C VAL A 456 -24.04 5.26 -0.84
N TRP A 457 -24.53 4.83 0.32
CA TRP A 457 -24.69 3.42 0.68
C TRP A 457 -26.10 2.92 0.40
N THR A 458 -27.08 3.81 0.54
CA THR A 458 -28.49 3.54 0.24
C THR A 458 -28.77 3.66 -1.26
N GLN A 459 -29.25 2.58 -1.87
CA GLN A 459 -29.63 2.56 -3.28
C GLN A 459 -31.14 2.74 -3.42
N ASN A 460 -31.56 3.78 -4.15
CA ASN A 460 -32.97 4.10 -4.32
C ASN A 460 -33.60 3.31 -5.46
N TYR A 461 -33.69 2.00 -5.27
CA TYR A 461 -34.38 1.10 -6.20
C TYR A 461 -35.89 1.23 -6.07
N THR A 462 -36.61 1.09 -7.18
CA THR A 462 -38.02 0.71 -7.16
C THR A 462 -38.17 -0.76 -6.73
N PRO A 463 -39.36 -1.20 -6.27
CA PRO A 463 -39.57 -2.62 -5.94
C PRO A 463 -39.22 -3.58 -7.08
N THR A 464 -39.50 -3.19 -8.33
CA THR A 464 -39.17 -3.99 -9.52
C THR A 464 -37.65 -4.07 -9.73
N GLU A 465 -36.93 -2.94 -9.61
CA GLU A 465 -35.47 -2.92 -9.74
C GLU A 465 -34.79 -3.72 -8.62
N LEU A 466 -35.29 -3.64 -7.39
CA LEU A 466 -34.79 -4.46 -6.29
C LEU A 466 -35.02 -5.95 -6.59
N LEU A 467 -36.22 -6.31 -7.07
CA LEU A 467 -36.52 -7.69 -7.45
C LEU A 467 -35.55 -8.19 -8.52
N ASP A 468 -35.22 -7.38 -9.53
CA ASP A 468 -34.24 -7.71 -10.57
C ASP A 468 -32.84 -7.95 -9.99
N VAL A 469 -32.39 -7.13 -9.04
CA VAL A 469 -31.12 -7.35 -8.34
C VAL A 469 -31.15 -8.66 -7.53
N LEU A 470 -32.27 -8.98 -6.91
CA LEU A 470 -32.44 -10.20 -6.11
C LEU A 470 -32.42 -11.47 -6.96
N LYS A 471 -32.80 -11.42 -8.25
CA LYS A 471 -32.76 -12.58 -9.17
C LYS A 471 -31.39 -13.23 -9.26
N ASP A 472 -30.32 -12.46 -9.06
CA ASP A 472 -28.95 -12.97 -9.11
C ASP A 472 -28.50 -13.68 -7.83
N CYS A 473 -29.29 -13.65 -6.77
CA CYS A 473 -29.00 -14.23 -5.46
C CYS A 473 -29.77 -15.55 -5.24
N ASP A 474 -29.31 -16.33 -4.26
CA ASP A 474 -29.96 -17.57 -3.83
C ASP A 474 -30.75 -17.37 -2.52
N TYR A 475 -30.27 -16.44 -1.68
CA TYR A 475 -30.84 -16.12 -0.37
C TYR A 475 -30.88 -14.61 -0.13
N ILE A 476 -31.78 -14.20 0.76
CA ILE A 476 -31.85 -12.84 1.31
C ILE A 476 -31.71 -12.97 2.82
N PHE A 477 -30.85 -12.15 3.42
CA PHE A 477 -30.77 -12.01 4.85
C PHE A 477 -31.16 -10.59 5.24
N ILE A 478 -32.32 -10.46 5.89
CA ILE A 478 -32.81 -9.21 6.46
C ILE A 478 -32.27 -9.12 7.88
N ALA A 479 -31.08 -8.55 8.00
CA ALA A 479 -30.38 -8.43 9.26
C ALA A 479 -30.94 -7.27 10.10
N LYS A 480 -31.26 -6.16 9.43
CA LYS A 480 -31.91 -4.99 10.03
C LYS A 480 -32.79 -4.28 8.99
N ALA A 481 -34.08 -4.16 9.27
CA ALA A 481 -35.01 -3.38 8.46
C ALA A 481 -35.72 -2.31 9.30
N ASP A 482 -36.13 -1.22 8.68
CA ASP A 482 -36.92 -0.16 9.31
C ASP A 482 -38.29 -0.01 8.62
N ASP A 483 -39.14 0.85 9.17
CA ASP A 483 -40.53 1.01 8.67
C ASP A 483 -40.56 1.43 7.21
N LYS A 484 -39.64 2.33 6.82
CA LYS A 484 -39.45 2.78 5.45
C LYS A 484 -39.17 1.63 4.48
N PHE A 485 -38.35 0.66 4.88
CA PHE A 485 -38.12 -0.55 4.08
C PHE A 485 -39.41 -1.34 3.86
N TRP A 486 -40.16 -1.59 4.93
CA TRP A 486 -41.37 -2.41 4.87
C TRP A 486 -42.50 -1.71 4.11
N GLU A 487 -42.64 -0.40 4.26
CA GLU A 487 -43.61 0.40 3.50
C GLU A 487 -43.34 0.35 1.99
N GLN A 488 -42.06 0.43 1.58
CA GLN A 488 -41.69 0.48 0.17
C GLN A 488 -41.59 -0.91 -0.47
N TYR A 489 -41.04 -1.90 0.24
CA TYR A 489 -40.67 -3.20 -0.32
C TYR A 489 -41.44 -4.39 0.27
N GLY A 490 -42.28 -4.19 1.29
CA GLY A 490 -42.99 -5.27 1.98
C GLY A 490 -43.83 -6.15 1.06
N VAL A 491 -44.35 -5.59 -0.05
CA VAL A 491 -45.10 -6.34 -1.08
C VAL A 491 -44.29 -7.48 -1.71
N LEU A 492 -42.96 -7.37 -1.75
CA LEU A 492 -42.07 -8.42 -2.25
C LEU A 492 -41.96 -9.61 -1.28
N PHE A 493 -42.30 -9.40 -0.01
CA PHE A 493 -42.04 -10.32 1.11
C PHE A 493 -43.34 -10.86 1.72
N ASN A 494 -44.42 -10.93 0.94
CA ASN A 494 -45.75 -11.36 1.39
C ASN A 494 -45.71 -12.62 2.28
N GLY A 495 -46.32 -12.53 3.47
CA GLY A 495 -46.38 -13.62 4.45
C GLY A 495 -45.24 -13.64 5.48
N ILE A 496 -44.36 -12.65 5.46
CA ILE A 496 -43.35 -12.42 6.50
C ILE A 496 -43.87 -11.34 7.44
N ASP A 497 -43.75 -11.55 8.76
CA ASP A 497 -44.07 -10.51 9.74
C ASP A 497 -43.23 -9.25 9.48
N ASN A 498 -43.91 -8.16 9.12
CA ASN A 498 -43.29 -6.84 9.02
C ASN A 498 -42.55 -6.55 10.34
N HIS A 499 -41.38 -5.90 10.25
CA HIS A 499 -40.54 -5.50 11.39
C HIS A 499 -39.76 -6.62 12.11
N LYS A 500 -39.65 -7.84 11.55
CA LYS A 500 -38.76 -8.87 12.10
C LYS A 500 -37.34 -8.76 11.51
N ASP A 501 -36.36 -8.55 12.39
CA ASP A 501 -34.92 -8.63 12.08
C ASP A 501 -34.39 -10.08 12.18
N GLY A 502 -33.25 -10.34 11.53
CA GLY A 502 -32.58 -11.65 11.56
C GLY A 502 -33.29 -12.72 10.74
N VAL A 503 -34.02 -12.33 9.69
CA VAL A 503 -34.83 -13.25 8.87
C VAL A 503 -34.05 -13.72 7.66
N ILE A 504 -34.08 -15.02 7.41
CA ILE A 504 -33.47 -15.63 6.22
C ILE A 504 -34.53 -16.16 5.25
N LEU A 505 -34.39 -15.75 3.99
CA LEU A 505 -35.33 -16.06 2.92
C LEU A 505 -34.59 -16.78 1.79
N LYS A 506 -35.27 -17.75 1.15
CA LYS A 506 -34.81 -18.42 -0.06
C LYS A 506 -35.45 -17.76 -1.27
N ILE A 507 -34.64 -17.57 -2.31
CA ILE A 507 -35.10 -17.12 -3.62
C ILE A 507 -35.34 -18.37 -4.48
N ASN A 508 -36.62 -18.66 -4.77
CA ASN A 508 -37.01 -19.76 -5.65
C ASN A 508 -37.28 -19.21 -7.05
N LYS A 509 -36.47 -19.64 -8.01
CA LYS A 509 -36.61 -19.27 -9.43
C LYS A 509 -37.48 -20.30 -10.12
N THR A 510 -38.57 -19.85 -10.74
CA THR A 510 -39.46 -20.71 -11.53
C THR A 510 -38.97 -20.80 -12.98
N LEU A 511 -39.44 -21.81 -13.70
CA LEU A 511 -39.03 -22.10 -15.08
C LEU A 511 -39.36 -20.98 -16.08
N ASP A 512 -40.34 -20.14 -15.76
CA ASP A 512 -40.77 -18.97 -16.54
C ASP A 512 -39.92 -17.71 -16.26
N GLY A 513 -38.93 -17.81 -15.38
CA GLY A 513 -38.09 -16.68 -14.96
C GLY A 513 -38.72 -15.77 -13.89
N SER A 514 -39.91 -16.10 -13.39
CA SER A 514 -40.46 -15.44 -12.20
C SER A 514 -39.73 -15.87 -10.93
N VAL A 515 -39.82 -15.04 -9.90
CA VAL A 515 -39.11 -15.25 -8.64
C VAL A 515 -40.11 -15.20 -7.50
N SER A 516 -40.05 -16.22 -6.64
CA SER A 516 -40.80 -16.26 -5.39
C SER A 516 -39.83 -16.23 -4.22
N ILE A 517 -40.21 -15.53 -3.15
CA ILE A 517 -39.41 -15.39 -1.94
C ILE A 517 -40.11 -16.17 -0.84
N GLN A 518 -39.40 -17.12 -0.23
CA GLN A 518 -39.94 -17.99 0.80
C GLN A 518 -39.13 -17.85 2.10
N LYS A 519 -39.83 -17.65 3.22
CA LYS A 519 -39.21 -17.63 4.54
C LYS A 519 -38.68 -19.01 4.94
N ILE A 520 -37.46 -19.04 5.45
CA ILE A 520 -36.83 -20.24 6.01
C ILE A 520 -36.88 -20.18 7.55
N GLU A 521 -36.53 -19.03 8.15
CA GLU A 521 -36.53 -18.80 9.62
C GLU A 521 -36.72 -17.32 9.99
#